data_AF-A0A7W9FTL1-F1
#
_entry.id   AF-A0A7W9FTL1-F1
#
_cell.length_a   1.000
_cell.length_b   1.000
_cell.length_c   1.000
_cell.angle_alpha   90.00
_cell.angle_beta   90.00
_cell.angle_gamma   90.00
#
_symmetry.space_group_name_H-M   'P 1'
#
loop_
_entity.id
_entity.type
_entity.pdbx_description
1 polymer ?
#
loop_
_entity_poly.entity_id
_entity_poly.type
_entity_poly.pdbx_seq_one_letter_code
_entity_poly.pdbx_strand_id
1 'polypeptide(L)'
;MPDPIASPRLSLVALAASLLALAACQREPQPAPAPAAKSESPPVVTVAPAPVLDRAGLLEAMDIAASAFAAGREVGGASLAGRRFVMRQPFGCGEPNDAAETATDGLATVAWAKDRQTLRFSLAPTDWLQSGLIGRDDSGLEAVEGFWLERPWLRTEACPAMAPGASTSDQPSPQTLGLAAVFKANGARTGRRNGRAYEFTLRGEDGQPPVPSAQGYRLVLEGRMTAFADGRAIHCRTAAADQRPVCIGAVQLDRVAFEDADGQTLSEWRDG
;
A
#
# COMPACT_ATOMS: atom_id res chain seq x y z
N MET A 1 -40.33 16.44 69.26
CA MET A 1 -39.49 17.66 69.30
C MET A 1 -39.45 18.25 67.91
N PRO A 2 -40.24 19.30 67.65
CA PRO A 2 -40.20 20.10 66.44
C PRO A 2 -39.33 21.36 66.65
N ASP A 3 -38.45 21.67 65.71
CA ASP A 3 -37.74 22.95 65.64
C ASP A 3 -38.36 23.85 64.56
N PRO A 4 -38.78 25.08 64.88
CA PRO A 4 -39.13 26.10 63.91
C PRO A 4 -38.17 27.29 64.00
N ILE A 5 -37.69 27.84 62.87
CA ILE A 5 -37.25 29.24 62.81
C ILE A 5 -37.69 29.85 61.48
N ALA A 6 -38.60 30.82 61.59
CA ALA A 6 -39.05 31.73 60.54
C ALA A 6 -38.61 33.16 60.89
N SER A 7 -38.32 34.01 59.89
CA SER A 7 -38.33 35.48 59.95
C SER A 7 -37.94 36.09 58.57
N PRO A 8 -38.22 37.38 58.26
CA PRO A 8 -39.55 37.81 57.81
C PRO A 8 -39.52 38.63 56.49
N ARG A 9 -40.72 38.88 55.97
CA ARG A 9 -41.02 39.76 54.82
C ARG A 9 -40.90 41.24 55.18
N LEU A 10 -40.52 42.08 54.21
CA LEU A 10 -41.02 43.45 54.11
C LEU A 10 -41.57 43.71 52.70
N SER A 11 -42.82 44.17 52.64
CA SER A 11 -43.54 44.65 51.46
C SER A 11 -43.90 46.12 51.70
N LEU A 12 -44.10 46.91 50.63
CA LEU A 12 -44.95 48.12 50.48
C LEU A 12 -44.57 48.74 49.11
N VAL A 13 -45.36 48.69 48.03
CA VAL A 13 -46.68 49.27 47.69
C VAL A 13 -46.69 50.80 47.53
N ALA A 14 -46.91 51.29 46.29
CA ALA A 14 -48.00 52.18 45.84
C ALA A 14 -47.59 52.88 44.51
N LEU A 15 -48.27 52.78 43.35
CA LEU A 15 -49.62 53.16 42.89
C LEU A 15 -49.82 54.67 42.56
N ALA A 16 -50.27 54.93 41.31
CA ALA A 16 -51.08 56.04 40.77
C ALA A 16 -50.46 56.64 39.48
N ALA A 17 -50.97 56.36 38.27
CA ALA A 17 -52.21 56.83 37.63
C ALA A 17 -52.13 58.27 37.08
N SER A 18 -52.21 58.43 35.74
CA SER A 18 -53.24 59.23 35.02
C SER A 18 -52.77 59.76 33.65
N LEU A 19 -53.41 59.23 32.61
CA LEU A 19 -53.94 59.88 31.39
C LEU A 19 -53.30 61.18 30.86
N LEU A 20 -52.85 61.14 29.60
CA LEU A 20 -53.00 62.24 28.63
C LEU A 20 -52.93 61.69 27.20
N ALA A 21 -54.06 61.73 26.50
CA ALA A 21 -54.14 61.61 25.06
C ALA A 21 -53.49 62.85 24.42
N LEU A 22 -52.73 62.67 23.32
CA LEU A 22 -52.52 63.61 22.21
C LEU A 22 -51.50 63.04 21.21
N ALA A 23 -51.76 63.25 19.91
CA ALA A 23 -50.82 63.23 18.78
C ALA A 23 -50.19 61.86 18.40
N ALA A 24 -50.59 61.23 17.30
CA ALA A 24 -50.29 61.59 15.90
C ALA A 24 -48.82 61.34 15.49
N CYS A 25 -48.66 60.43 14.53
CA CYS A 25 -47.62 60.41 13.49
C CYS A 25 -46.14 60.44 13.93
N GLN A 26 -45.56 59.26 14.14
CA GLN A 26 -44.29 58.89 13.49
C GLN A 26 -44.05 57.39 13.71
N ARG A 27 -44.25 56.60 12.65
CA ARG A 27 -43.78 55.21 12.61
C ARG A 27 -42.32 55.29 12.19
N GLU A 28 -41.41 55.11 13.14
CA GLU A 28 -39.97 55.05 12.89
C GLU A 28 -39.69 53.88 11.93
N PRO A 29 -38.87 54.05 10.87
CA PRO A 29 -38.48 52.95 10.01
C PRO A 29 -37.72 51.91 10.84
N GLN A 30 -38.27 50.70 10.95
CA GLN A 30 -37.59 49.59 11.60
C GLN A 30 -36.26 49.33 10.87
N PRO A 31 -35.10 49.31 11.57
CA PRO A 31 -33.81 49.03 10.94
C PRO A 31 -33.87 47.68 10.23
N ALA A 32 -33.36 47.63 9.00
CA ALA A 32 -33.23 46.38 8.26
C ALA A 32 -32.45 45.34 9.10
N PRO A 33 -32.82 44.06 9.06
CA PRO A 33 -32.10 43.02 9.80
C PRO A 33 -30.64 43.03 9.34
N ALA A 34 -29.72 43.06 10.30
CA ALA A 34 -28.29 42.92 10.03
C ALA A 34 -28.06 41.60 9.25
N PRO A 35 -27.12 41.58 8.28
CA PRO A 35 -26.76 40.35 7.59
C PRO A 35 -26.38 39.28 8.61
N ALA A 36 -27.00 38.10 8.51
CA ALA A 36 -26.66 36.96 9.36
C ALA A 36 -25.14 36.74 9.30
N ALA A 37 -24.49 36.79 10.46
CA ALA A 37 -23.09 36.43 10.59
C ALA A 37 -22.94 34.98 10.08
N LYS A 38 -22.13 34.80 9.03
CA LYS A 38 -21.76 33.47 8.56
C LYS A 38 -21.10 32.75 9.73
N SER A 39 -21.70 31.67 10.22
CA SER A 39 -21.03 30.73 11.10
C SER A 39 -19.81 30.19 10.35
N GLU A 40 -18.63 30.65 10.76
CA GLU A 40 -17.37 30.10 10.30
C GLU A 40 -17.25 28.69 10.85
N SER A 41 -17.41 27.69 9.98
CA SER A 41 -17.13 26.31 10.34
C SER A 41 -15.68 26.22 10.84
N PRO A 42 -15.42 25.50 11.96
CA PRO A 42 -14.07 25.33 12.45
C PRO A 42 -13.17 24.74 11.36
N PRO A 43 -11.90 25.18 11.26
CA PRO A 43 -11.00 24.68 10.23
C PRO A 43 -10.87 23.17 10.35
N VAL A 44 -11.29 22.46 9.30
CA VAL A 44 -11.02 21.03 9.16
C VAL A 44 -9.51 20.91 9.00
N VAL A 45 -8.84 20.42 10.04
CA VAL A 45 -7.43 20.05 9.96
C VAL A 45 -7.34 18.84 9.02
N THR A 46 -7.02 19.07 7.75
CA THR A 46 -6.61 18.00 6.84
C THR A 46 -5.26 17.46 7.31
N VAL A 47 -5.27 16.33 8.02
CA VAL A 47 -4.06 15.55 8.25
C VAL A 47 -3.58 15.08 6.88
N ALA A 48 -2.37 15.47 6.49
CA ALA A 48 -1.74 14.95 5.28
C ALA A 48 -1.80 13.40 5.32
N PRO A 49 -2.16 12.71 4.23
CA PRO A 49 -2.14 11.26 4.23
C PRO A 49 -0.77 10.77 4.71
N ALA A 50 -0.75 9.73 5.56
CA ALA A 50 0.51 9.09 5.92
C ALA A 50 1.28 8.76 4.62
N PRO A 51 2.60 9.02 4.56
CA PRO A 51 3.36 8.85 3.32
C PRO A 51 3.22 7.41 2.83
N VAL A 52 2.78 7.28 1.58
CA VAL A 52 2.72 6.01 0.85
C VAL A 52 4.12 5.43 0.81
N LEU A 53 4.27 4.16 1.18
CA LEU A 53 5.54 3.45 1.09
C LEU A 53 5.90 3.25 -0.38
N ASP A 54 6.99 3.88 -0.82
CA ASP A 54 7.61 3.57 -2.11
C ASP A 54 8.53 2.34 -1.99
N ARG A 55 9.22 2.00 -3.08
CA ARG A 55 10.18 0.89 -3.10
C ARG A 55 11.26 1.04 -2.03
N ALA A 56 11.87 2.22 -1.93
CA ALA A 56 12.99 2.45 -1.02
C ALA A 56 12.55 2.30 0.44
N GLY A 57 11.39 2.87 0.80
CA GLY A 57 10.82 2.79 2.14
C GLY A 57 10.34 1.38 2.49
N LEU A 58 9.78 0.62 1.55
CA LEU A 58 9.39 -0.76 1.81
C LEU A 58 10.61 -1.67 2.01
N LEU A 59 11.64 -1.55 1.17
CA LEU A 59 12.89 -2.30 1.32
C LEU A 59 13.60 -1.96 2.63
N GLU A 60 13.64 -0.68 3.03
CA GLU A 60 14.18 -0.28 4.33
C GLU A 60 13.45 -0.92 5.49
N ALA A 61 12.12 -0.90 5.48
CA ALA A 61 11.31 -1.52 6.53
C ALA A 61 11.55 -3.03 6.63
N MET A 62 11.74 -3.70 5.48
CA MET A 62 12.06 -5.12 5.42
C MET A 62 13.49 -5.43 5.87
N ASP A 63 14.47 -4.58 5.53
CA ASP A 63 15.85 -4.71 6.00
C ASP A 63 15.94 -4.55 7.54
N ILE A 64 15.20 -3.59 8.11
CA ILE A 64 15.08 -3.41 9.56
C ILE A 64 14.48 -4.66 10.21
N ALA A 65 13.42 -5.22 9.63
CA ALA A 65 12.80 -6.45 10.13
C ALA A 65 13.75 -7.66 10.07
N ALA A 66 14.48 -7.82 8.96
CA ALA A 66 15.48 -8.87 8.80
C ALA A 66 16.60 -8.74 9.84
N SER A 67 17.11 -7.53 10.07
CA SER A 67 18.15 -7.26 11.06
C SER A 67 17.66 -7.54 12.49
N ALA A 68 16.47 -7.06 12.85
CA ALA A 68 15.87 -7.31 14.16
C ALA A 68 15.67 -8.82 14.40
N PHE A 69 15.14 -9.54 13.41
CA PHE A 69 14.97 -10.99 13.46
C PHE A 69 16.32 -11.72 13.67
N ALA A 70 17.35 -11.37 12.90
CA ALA A 70 18.68 -11.97 13.04
C ALA A 70 19.30 -11.70 14.43
N ALA A 71 18.97 -10.55 15.04
CA ALA A 71 19.38 -10.20 16.39
C ALA A 71 18.51 -10.82 17.50
N GLY A 72 17.47 -11.60 17.17
CA GLY A 72 16.52 -12.15 18.14
C GLY A 72 15.65 -11.08 18.82
N ARG A 73 15.37 -9.97 18.11
CA ARG A 73 14.60 -8.82 18.62
C ARG A 73 13.31 -8.65 17.83
N GLU A 74 12.34 -8.00 18.46
CA GLU A 74 11.14 -7.53 17.77
C GLU A 74 11.37 -6.13 17.18
N VAL A 75 10.69 -5.84 16.08
CA VAL A 75 10.67 -4.49 15.49
C VAL A 75 9.75 -3.62 16.33
N GLY A 76 10.31 -2.62 17.00
CA GLY A 76 9.53 -1.58 17.69
C GLY A 76 9.06 -0.47 16.74
N GLY A 77 8.18 0.42 17.22
CA GLY A 77 7.72 1.60 16.49
C GLY A 77 6.31 1.46 15.90
N ALA A 78 5.98 2.36 14.97
CA ALA A 78 4.66 2.37 14.33
C ALA A 78 4.48 1.16 13.42
N SER A 79 3.31 0.50 13.50
CA SER A 79 3.00 -0.66 12.66
C SER A 79 2.98 -0.29 11.17
N LEU A 80 3.52 -1.19 10.34
CA LEU A 80 3.35 -1.10 8.89
C LEU A 80 1.93 -1.47 8.48
N ALA A 81 1.22 -2.28 9.27
CA ALA A 81 -0.15 -2.68 8.96
C ALA A 81 -1.04 -1.45 8.82
N GLY A 82 -1.80 -1.40 7.74
CA GLY A 82 -2.63 -0.25 7.39
C GLY A 82 -1.95 0.77 6.49
N ARG A 83 -0.62 0.76 6.33
CA ARG A 83 0.07 1.72 5.44
C ARG A 83 -0.15 1.35 3.98
N ARG A 84 -0.44 2.36 3.16
CA ARG A 84 -0.47 2.21 1.70
C ARG A 84 0.94 2.10 1.15
N PHE A 85 1.10 1.38 0.05
CA PHE A 85 2.34 1.31 -0.70
C PHE A 85 2.08 1.37 -2.21
N VAL A 86 3.05 1.91 -2.93
CA VAL A 86 3.15 1.83 -4.40
C VAL A 86 4.61 1.56 -4.70
N MET A 87 4.90 0.35 -5.17
CA MET A 87 6.26 -0.05 -5.53
C MET A 87 6.36 -0.26 -7.03
N ARG A 88 7.34 0.38 -7.68
CA ARG A 88 7.75 0.01 -9.03
C ARG A 88 9.07 -0.74 -8.94
N GLN A 89 9.06 -2.02 -9.27
CA GLN A 89 10.28 -2.81 -9.35
C GLN A 89 10.72 -2.97 -10.80
N PRO A 90 11.99 -2.67 -11.12
CA PRO A 90 12.51 -2.89 -12.47
C PRO A 90 12.62 -4.39 -12.71
N PHE A 91 12.31 -4.84 -13.93
CA PHE A 91 12.52 -6.21 -14.42
C PHE A 91 12.87 -6.20 -15.92
N GLY A 92 13.35 -7.32 -16.45
CA GLY A 92 13.75 -7.40 -17.86
C GLY A 92 14.93 -6.48 -18.20
N CYS A 93 15.90 -6.37 -17.28
CA CYS A 93 17.04 -5.43 -17.36
C CYS A 93 18.16 -5.88 -18.32
N GLY A 94 17.81 -6.54 -19.41
CA GLY A 94 18.72 -7.07 -20.41
C GLY A 94 17.95 -7.55 -21.64
N GLU A 95 18.64 -8.26 -22.53
CA GLU A 95 17.98 -8.88 -23.68
C GLU A 95 16.92 -9.89 -23.21
N PRO A 96 15.67 -9.82 -23.70
CA PRO A 96 14.67 -10.82 -23.37
C PRO A 96 15.10 -12.22 -23.81
N ASN A 97 14.93 -13.21 -22.93
CA ASN A 97 15.19 -14.62 -23.24
C ASN A 97 14.13 -15.17 -24.21
N ASP A 98 14.39 -16.29 -24.86
CA ASP A 98 13.36 -17.00 -25.61
C ASP A 98 12.40 -17.72 -24.63
N ALA A 99 11.11 -17.82 -24.98
CA ALA A 99 10.05 -18.39 -24.13
C ALA A 99 10.19 -19.89 -23.76
N ALA A 100 11.35 -20.52 -23.99
CA ALA A 100 11.65 -21.89 -23.61
C ALA A 100 12.17 -22.02 -22.18
N GLU A 101 12.56 -20.93 -21.52
CA GLU A 101 12.93 -20.95 -20.10
C GLU A 101 11.69 -20.98 -19.20
N THR A 102 11.67 -21.91 -18.25
CA THR A 102 10.64 -21.97 -17.22
C THR A 102 10.68 -20.68 -16.40
N ALA A 103 9.64 -19.84 -16.53
CA ALA A 103 9.50 -18.65 -15.70
C ALA A 103 9.54 -19.03 -14.22
N THR A 104 10.31 -18.30 -13.43
CA THR A 104 10.34 -18.50 -11.98
C THR A 104 9.12 -17.83 -11.36
N ASP A 105 8.28 -18.62 -10.69
CA ASP A 105 7.13 -18.08 -9.95
C ASP A 105 7.57 -16.99 -8.96
N GLY A 106 6.72 -15.98 -8.82
CA GLY A 106 6.93 -14.83 -7.94
C GLY A 106 7.79 -13.72 -8.54
N LEU A 107 8.41 -13.92 -9.71
CA LEU A 107 9.19 -12.89 -10.41
C LEU A 107 8.56 -12.53 -11.75
N ALA A 108 8.60 -11.24 -12.10
CA ALA A 108 8.15 -10.80 -13.41
C ALA A 108 9.19 -11.16 -14.47
N THR A 109 8.72 -11.67 -15.61
CA THR A 109 9.58 -12.03 -16.74
C THR A 109 9.09 -11.35 -18.02
N VAL A 110 10.04 -11.12 -18.93
CA VAL A 110 9.78 -10.74 -20.31
C VAL A 110 10.59 -11.67 -21.21
N ALA A 111 9.92 -12.28 -22.18
CA ALA A 111 10.54 -13.23 -23.11
C ALA A 111 10.00 -13.07 -24.53
N TRP A 112 10.84 -13.35 -25.52
CA TRP A 112 10.40 -13.46 -26.90
C TRP A 112 9.47 -14.65 -27.09
N ALA A 113 8.36 -14.43 -27.80
CA ALA A 113 7.60 -15.54 -28.37
C ALA A 113 8.47 -16.33 -29.35
N LYS A 114 8.10 -17.59 -29.63
CA LYS A 114 8.90 -18.50 -30.48
C LYS A 114 9.18 -17.95 -31.89
N ASP A 115 8.26 -17.16 -32.42
CA ASP A 115 8.39 -16.50 -33.73
C ASP A 115 9.19 -15.18 -33.69
N ARG A 116 9.58 -14.75 -32.48
CA ARG A 116 10.24 -13.47 -32.17
C ARG A 116 9.50 -12.25 -32.74
N GLN A 117 8.19 -12.35 -32.92
CA GLN A 117 7.33 -11.25 -33.38
C GLN A 117 6.70 -10.47 -32.21
N THR A 118 6.68 -11.07 -31.02
CA THR A 118 6.04 -10.49 -29.85
C THR A 118 6.86 -10.74 -28.59
N LEU A 119 6.73 -9.83 -27.61
CA LEU A 119 7.27 -10.02 -26.27
C LEU A 119 6.13 -10.43 -25.34
N ARG A 120 6.37 -11.49 -24.57
CA ARG A 120 5.43 -12.02 -23.57
C ARG A 120 5.91 -11.65 -22.19
N PHE A 121 5.02 -11.02 -21.45
CA PHE A 121 5.20 -10.61 -20.06
C PHE A 121 4.41 -11.56 -19.19
N SER A 122 5.01 -12.03 -18.09
CA SER A 122 4.33 -12.92 -17.16
C SER A 122 4.75 -12.65 -15.72
N LEU A 123 3.79 -12.77 -14.81
CA LEU A 123 4.00 -12.79 -13.37
C LEU A 123 3.01 -13.79 -12.74
N ALA A 124 3.47 -15.01 -12.50
CA ALA A 124 2.74 -15.99 -11.69
C ALA A 124 3.08 -15.80 -10.20
N PRO A 125 2.13 -15.91 -9.26
CA PRO A 125 2.46 -15.86 -7.84
C PRO A 125 3.10 -17.17 -7.39
N THR A 126 4.05 -17.09 -6.46
CA THR A 126 4.53 -18.26 -5.73
C THR A 126 3.50 -18.69 -4.69
N ASP A 127 3.27 -19.99 -4.54
CA ASP A 127 2.58 -20.54 -3.36
C ASP A 127 3.57 -20.68 -2.20
N TRP A 128 3.34 -19.91 -1.14
CA TRP A 128 4.15 -19.92 0.07
C TRP A 128 3.53 -20.65 1.25
N LEU A 129 2.34 -21.24 1.09
CA LEU A 129 1.66 -21.92 2.19
C LEU A 129 2.54 -23.03 2.79
N GLN A 130 3.25 -23.78 1.95
CA GLN A 130 4.15 -24.87 2.36
C GLN A 130 5.62 -24.45 2.47
N SER A 131 5.94 -23.17 2.25
CA SER A 131 7.32 -22.72 2.13
C SER A 131 8.04 -22.66 3.47
N GLY A 132 7.34 -22.64 4.60
CA GLY A 132 7.89 -22.37 5.94
C GLY A 132 8.21 -20.88 6.20
N LEU A 133 7.90 -19.99 5.26
CA LEU A 133 7.89 -18.53 5.46
C LEU A 133 6.72 -18.06 6.33
N ILE A 134 5.67 -18.88 6.37
CA ILE A 134 4.47 -18.69 7.16
C ILE A 134 4.72 -19.39 8.49
N GLY A 135 4.69 -18.63 9.59
CA GLY A 135 5.01 -19.13 10.93
C GLY A 135 4.16 -20.36 11.32
N ARG A 136 4.62 -21.10 12.35
CA ARG A 136 4.08 -22.43 12.76
C ARG A 136 2.61 -22.49 13.20
N ASP A 137 1.88 -21.39 13.26
CA ASP A 137 0.49 -21.32 13.72
C ASP A 137 -0.47 -20.96 12.57
N ASP A 138 -0.33 -21.69 11.47
CA ASP A 138 -0.94 -21.46 10.15
C ASP A 138 -2.23 -22.25 9.91
N SER A 139 -2.74 -22.96 10.92
CA SER A 139 -3.90 -23.87 10.81
C SER A 139 -5.20 -23.22 10.29
N GLY A 140 -5.30 -21.89 10.28
CA GLY A 140 -6.44 -21.13 9.74
C GLY A 140 -6.24 -20.56 8.32
N LEU A 141 -5.07 -20.77 7.70
CA LEU A 141 -4.75 -20.24 6.37
C LEU A 141 -5.17 -21.23 5.27
N GLU A 142 -5.78 -20.68 4.22
CA GLU A 142 -6.17 -21.44 3.03
C GLU A 142 -5.14 -21.32 1.92
N ALA A 143 -4.52 -20.14 1.79
CA ALA A 143 -3.51 -19.89 0.78
C ALA A 143 -2.62 -18.71 1.18
N VAL A 144 -1.39 -18.75 0.73
CA VAL A 144 -0.48 -17.61 0.78
C VAL A 144 0.19 -17.50 -0.58
N GLU A 145 -0.19 -16.48 -1.33
CA GLU A 145 0.33 -16.22 -2.66
C GLU A 145 1.24 -14.99 -2.60
N GLY A 146 2.39 -15.03 -3.28
CA GLY A 146 3.33 -13.93 -3.17
C GLY A 146 4.21 -13.69 -4.37
N PHE A 147 4.84 -12.51 -4.33
CA PHE A 147 5.81 -12.05 -5.32
C PHE A 147 7.11 -11.71 -4.62
N TRP A 148 8.22 -12.13 -5.21
CA TRP A 148 9.55 -11.71 -4.80
C TRP A 148 9.80 -10.26 -5.20
N LEU A 149 10.64 -9.58 -4.42
CA LEU A 149 11.13 -8.25 -4.75
C LEU A 149 12.45 -8.39 -5.50
N GLU A 150 12.41 -8.24 -6.83
CA GLU A 150 13.59 -8.40 -7.66
C GLU A 150 14.70 -7.43 -7.23
N ARG A 151 15.92 -7.96 -7.04
CA ARG A 151 17.08 -7.22 -6.53
C ARG A 151 16.75 -6.48 -5.23
N PRO A 152 16.55 -7.18 -4.11
CA PRO A 152 16.11 -6.58 -2.84
C PRO A 152 17.11 -5.58 -2.23
N TRP A 153 18.32 -5.46 -2.78
CA TRP A 153 19.32 -4.44 -2.41
C TRP A 153 19.21 -3.15 -3.24
N LEU A 154 18.45 -3.15 -4.34
CA LEU A 154 18.33 -2.02 -5.25
C LEU A 154 17.13 -1.15 -4.87
N ARG A 155 17.39 0.02 -4.28
CA ARG A 155 16.34 0.98 -3.86
C ARG A 155 15.74 1.78 -5.01
N THR A 156 16.45 1.91 -6.13
CA THR A 156 15.97 2.63 -7.31
C THR A 156 14.96 1.79 -8.10
N GLU A 157 14.08 2.48 -8.83
CA GLU A 157 13.05 1.85 -9.67
C GLU A 157 13.51 1.60 -11.12
N ALA A 158 14.77 1.96 -11.43
CA ALA A 158 15.40 1.73 -12.73
C ALA A 158 16.30 0.50 -12.72
N CYS A 159 16.49 -0.11 -13.89
CA CYS A 159 17.43 -1.22 -14.07
C CYS A 159 18.86 -0.84 -13.65
N PRO A 160 19.62 -1.77 -13.04
CA PRO A 160 20.97 -1.49 -12.60
C PRO A 160 21.88 -1.20 -13.80
N ALA A 161 22.74 -0.19 -13.66
CA ALA A 161 23.81 0.02 -14.63
C ALA A 161 24.86 -1.09 -14.50
N MET A 162 25.35 -1.59 -15.64
CA MET A 162 26.50 -2.46 -15.66
C MET A 162 27.76 -1.65 -15.35
N ALA A 163 28.46 -2.00 -14.27
CA ALA A 163 29.75 -1.37 -13.97
C ALA A 163 30.79 -1.75 -15.04
N PRO A 164 31.66 -0.81 -15.45
CA PRO A 164 32.77 -1.12 -16.34
C PRO A 164 33.65 -2.24 -15.76
N GLY A 165 33.90 -3.29 -16.55
CA GLY A 165 34.71 -4.43 -16.12
C GLY A 165 34.00 -5.44 -15.20
N ALA A 166 32.67 -5.34 -15.03
CA ALA A 166 31.90 -6.34 -14.32
C ALA A 166 32.07 -7.72 -14.98
N SER A 167 32.45 -8.71 -14.17
CA SER A 167 32.51 -10.11 -14.59
C SER A 167 31.09 -10.66 -14.72
N THR A 168 30.81 -11.41 -15.78
CA THR A 168 29.54 -12.14 -15.93
C THR A 168 29.54 -13.32 -14.96
N SER A 169 29.19 -13.06 -13.71
CA SER A 169 28.76 -14.11 -12.78
C SER A 169 27.43 -14.65 -13.27
N ASP A 170 27.37 -15.93 -13.62
CA ASP A 170 26.16 -16.56 -14.15
C ASP A 170 25.08 -16.78 -13.07
N GLN A 171 25.42 -16.73 -11.79
CA GLN A 171 24.44 -16.97 -10.72
C GLN A 171 23.89 -15.65 -10.16
N PRO A 172 22.59 -15.36 -10.33
CA PRO A 172 21.95 -14.24 -9.66
C PRO A 172 21.92 -14.47 -8.14
N SER A 173 22.07 -13.40 -7.36
CA SER A 173 21.87 -13.49 -5.91
C SER A 173 20.43 -13.90 -5.59
N PRO A 174 20.21 -14.74 -4.57
CA PRO A 174 18.89 -15.26 -4.26
C PRO A 174 17.94 -14.15 -3.78
N GLN A 175 16.65 -14.34 -4.04
CA GLN A 175 15.61 -13.47 -3.49
C GLN A 175 15.50 -13.69 -1.99
N THR A 176 15.42 -12.60 -1.25
CA THR A 176 15.38 -12.61 0.22
C THR A 176 14.23 -11.79 0.78
N LEU A 177 13.56 -10.98 -0.04
CA LEU A 177 12.42 -10.16 0.35
C LEU A 177 11.25 -10.42 -0.61
N GLY A 178 10.03 -10.56 -0.09
CA GLY A 178 8.82 -10.72 -0.89
C GLY A 178 7.57 -10.09 -0.26
N LEU A 179 6.48 -10.02 -1.01
CA LEU A 179 5.17 -9.59 -0.55
C LEU A 179 4.16 -10.73 -0.68
N ALA A 180 3.39 -10.96 0.39
CA ALA A 180 2.48 -12.08 0.53
C ALA A 180 1.03 -11.59 0.69
N ALA A 181 0.15 -12.00 -0.21
CA ALA A 181 -1.29 -11.98 0.02
C ALA A 181 -1.70 -13.23 0.81
N VAL A 182 -2.34 -13.02 1.97
CA VAL A 182 -2.69 -14.07 2.93
C VAL A 182 -4.19 -14.29 2.93
N PHE A 183 -4.64 -15.52 2.68
CA PHE A 183 -6.05 -15.89 2.61
C PHE A 183 -6.41 -16.89 3.72
N LYS A 184 -7.51 -16.61 4.43
CA LYS A 184 -8.05 -17.48 5.49
C LYS A 184 -9.18 -18.37 4.92
N ALA A 185 -9.37 -19.56 5.49
CA ALA A 185 -10.37 -20.55 5.01
C ALA A 185 -11.81 -20.03 4.86
N ASN A 186 -12.21 -19.06 5.70
CA ASN A 186 -13.52 -18.41 5.65
C ASN A 186 -13.42 -16.89 5.39
N GLY A 187 -12.28 -16.44 4.86
CA GLY A 187 -12.04 -15.05 4.51
C GLY A 187 -12.49 -14.70 3.10
N ALA A 188 -12.41 -13.41 2.75
CA ALA A 188 -12.56 -12.98 1.36
C ALA A 188 -11.47 -13.63 0.49
N ARG A 189 -11.87 -14.11 -0.69
CA ARG A 189 -10.97 -14.66 -1.71
C ARG A 189 -10.71 -13.67 -2.86
N THR A 190 -11.21 -12.44 -2.73
CA THR A 190 -10.95 -11.35 -3.67
C THR A 190 -9.45 -11.15 -3.81
N GLY A 191 -8.97 -11.00 -5.04
CA GLY A 191 -7.53 -10.87 -5.34
C GLY A 191 -6.74 -12.17 -5.41
N ARG A 192 -7.30 -13.31 -4.96
CA ARG A 192 -6.63 -14.61 -5.07
C ARG A 192 -6.51 -15.05 -6.53
N ARG A 193 -5.31 -15.43 -6.93
CA ARG A 193 -5.00 -15.79 -8.32
C ARG A 193 -5.09 -17.28 -8.58
N ASN A 194 -4.93 -18.11 -7.56
CA ASN A 194 -4.84 -19.57 -7.66
C ASN A 194 -3.77 -19.98 -8.69
N GLY A 195 -2.59 -19.38 -8.59
CA GLY A 195 -1.49 -19.59 -9.53
C GLY A 195 -1.67 -18.97 -10.92
N ARG A 196 -2.82 -18.34 -11.25
CA ARG A 196 -3.03 -17.70 -12.55
C ARG A 196 -2.15 -16.47 -12.70
N ALA A 197 -1.24 -16.50 -13.68
CA ALA A 197 -0.35 -15.40 -13.99
C ALA A 197 -1.08 -14.12 -14.44
N TYR A 198 -0.44 -12.99 -14.18
CA TYR A 198 -0.67 -11.75 -14.91
C TYR A 198 0.10 -11.83 -16.23
N GLU A 199 -0.60 -11.83 -17.36
CA GLU A 199 0.01 -12.00 -18.67
C GLU A 199 -0.31 -10.84 -19.60
N PHE A 200 0.70 -10.36 -20.30
CA PHE A 200 0.55 -9.34 -21.34
C PHE A 200 1.43 -9.70 -22.55
N THR A 201 0.96 -9.37 -23.75
CA THR A 201 1.73 -9.58 -24.99
C THR A 201 1.91 -8.24 -25.70
N LEU A 202 3.15 -7.79 -25.77
CA LEU A 202 3.52 -6.62 -26.53
C LEU A 202 3.77 -7.01 -27.99
N ARG A 203 3.13 -6.29 -28.89
CA ARG A 203 3.31 -6.38 -30.34
C ARG A 203 3.90 -5.06 -30.82
N GLY A 204 4.76 -5.11 -31.82
CA GLY A 204 5.25 -3.88 -32.45
C GLY A 204 4.20 -3.28 -33.39
N GLU A 205 4.53 -2.10 -33.92
CA GLU A 205 3.69 -1.36 -34.86
C GLU A 205 3.98 -1.79 -36.31
N ASP A 206 3.00 -1.62 -37.18
CA ASP A 206 3.12 -1.85 -38.64
C ASP A 206 3.70 -3.22 -39.03
N GLY A 207 3.43 -4.24 -38.22
CA GLY A 207 3.89 -5.61 -38.45
C GLY A 207 5.39 -5.83 -38.18
N GLN A 208 6.08 -4.86 -37.60
CA GLN A 208 7.45 -5.05 -37.10
C GLN A 208 7.43 -5.66 -35.69
N PRO A 209 8.45 -6.45 -35.32
CA PRO A 209 8.65 -6.86 -33.94
C PRO A 209 8.80 -5.65 -33.00
N PRO A 210 8.32 -5.72 -31.75
CA PRO A 210 8.55 -4.66 -30.77
C PRO A 210 10.05 -4.53 -30.46
N VAL A 211 10.52 -3.32 -30.18
CA VAL A 211 11.90 -3.09 -29.73
C VAL A 211 11.95 -3.27 -28.21
N PRO A 212 12.74 -4.22 -27.67
CA PRO A 212 12.90 -4.34 -26.22
C PRO A 212 13.50 -3.07 -25.61
N SER A 213 13.00 -2.68 -24.43
CA SER A 213 13.56 -1.56 -23.68
C SER A 213 14.92 -1.91 -23.08
N ALA A 214 15.98 -1.19 -23.49
CA ALA A 214 17.30 -1.31 -22.87
C ALA A 214 17.34 -0.89 -21.38
N GLN A 215 16.35 -0.10 -20.94
CA GLN A 215 16.18 0.28 -19.54
C GLN A 215 15.22 -0.65 -18.79
N GLY A 216 14.81 -1.77 -19.40
CA GLY A 216 13.84 -2.73 -18.88
C GLY A 216 12.43 -2.14 -18.71
N TYR A 217 11.63 -2.83 -17.90
CA TYR A 217 10.21 -2.57 -17.64
C TYR A 217 9.96 -2.46 -16.13
N ARG A 218 8.79 -1.97 -15.73
CA ARG A 218 8.42 -1.81 -14.31
C ARG A 218 7.23 -2.69 -13.99
N LEU A 219 7.37 -3.54 -12.99
CA LEU A 219 6.24 -4.18 -12.35
C LEU A 219 5.78 -3.26 -11.24
N VAL A 220 4.53 -2.80 -11.33
CA VAL A 220 3.91 -2.00 -10.28
C VAL A 220 3.05 -2.87 -9.39
N LEU A 221 3.34 -2.82 -8.10
CA LEU A 221 2.54 -3.41 -7.04
C LEU A 221 2.04 -2.29 -6.15
N GLU A 222 0.73 -2.12 -6.09
CA GLU A 222 0.07 -1.10 -5.28
C GLU A 222 -0.97 -1.74 -4.37
N GLY A 223 -1.04 -1.23 -3.15
CA GLY A 223 -2.03 -1.70 -2.19
C GLY A 223 -1.75 -1.23 -0.77
N ARG A 224 -2.01 -2.10 0.19
CA ARG A 224 -1.87 -1.83 1.61
C ARG A 224 -1.13 -2.97 2.31
N MET A 225 -0.22 -2.61 3.20
CA MET A 225 0.37 -3.56 4.15
C MET A 225 -0.72 -4.05 5.12
N THR A 226 -0.77 -5.36 5.34
CA THR A 226 -1.68 -6.00 6.30
C THR A 226 -0.85 -6.60 7.43
N ALA A 227 -1.45 -7.53 8.18
CA ALA A 227 -0.76 -8.27 9.24
C ALA A 227 -1.07 -9.76 9.10
N PHE A 228 -0.08 -10.57 9.45
CA PHE A 228 -0.26 -12.00 9.70
C PHE A 228 -1.12 -12.22 10.96
N ALA A 229 -1.47 -13.48 11.24
CA ALA A 229 -2.35 -13.84 12.36
C ALA A 229 -1.82 -13.37 13.74
N ASP A 230 -0.51 -13.29 13.88
CA ASP A 230 0.17 -12.80 15.10
C ASP A 230 0.26 -11.26 15.18
N GLY A 231 -0.38 -10.54 14.25
CA GLY A 231 -0.40 -9.08 14.22
C GLY A 231 0.86 -8.43 13.60
N ARG A 232 1.89 -9.20 13.24
CA ARG A 232 3.09 -8.68 12.59
C ARG A 232 2.84 -8.43 11.11
N ALA A 233 3.38 -7.35 10.56
CA ALA A 233 3.29 -7.06 9.13
C ALA A 233 4.36 -7.78 8.30
N ILE A 234 5.46 -8.20 8.93
CA ILE A 234 6.59 -8.87 8.27
C ILE A 234 6.93 -10.14 9.05
N HIS A 235 7.05 -11.26 8.36
CA HIS A 235 7.62 -12.50 8.88
C HIS A 235 8.99 -12.73 8.25
N CYS A 236 9.94 -13.16 9.06
CA CYS A 236 11.28 -13.52 8.61
C CYS A 236 11.60 -14.93 9.07
N ARG A 237 12.44 -15.61 8.29
CA ARG A 237 13.05 -16.88 8.65
C ARG A 237 14.51 -16.89 8.25
N THR A 238 15.31 -17.72 8.90
CA THR A 238 16.66 -18.05 8.42
C THR A 238 16.91 -19.54 8.62
N ALA A 239 17.71 -20.15 7.76
CA ALA A 239 18.13 -21.54 7.94
C ALA A 239 19.31 -21.67 8.91
N ALA A 240 20.15 -20.62 9.03
CA ALA A 240 21.31 -20.58 9.91
C ALA A 240 21.67 -19.13 10.30
N ALA A 241 22.43 -18.94 11.38
CA ALA A 241 22.82 -17.61 11.86
C ALA A 241 23.63 -16.79 10.85
N ASP A 242 24.47 -17.45 10.04
CA ASP A 242 25.30 -16.82 9.02
C ASP A 242 24.61 -16.69 7.65
N GLN A 243 23.31 -16.99 7.58
CA GLN A 243 22.51 -16.77 6.36
C GLN A 243 21.64 -15.53 6.51
N ARG A 244 21.55 -14.75 5.42
CA ARG A 244 20.63 -13.62 5.34
C ARG A 244 19.19 -14.13 5.56
N PRO A 245 18.41 -13.53 6.46
CA PRO A 245 17.00 -13.88 6.62
C PRO A 245 16.22 -13.66 5.33
N VAL A 246 15.28 -14.56 5.06
CA VAL A 246 14.24 -14.39 4.04
C VAL A 246 13.00 -13.84 4.72
N CYS A 247 12.52 -12.67 4.26
CA CYS A 247 11.38 -11.99 4.86
C CYS A 247 10.25 -11.76 3.84
N ILE A 248 9.02 -11.89 4.31
CA ILE A 248 7.82 -11.59 3.54
C ILE A 248 6.94 -10.59 4.28
N GLY A 249 6.46 -9.57 3.56
CA GLY A 249 5.50 -8.59 4.07
C GLY A 249 4.07 -9.00 3.72
N ALA A 250 3.16 -9.00 4.70
CA ALA A 250 1.74 -9.23 4.45
C ALA A 250 1.12 -8.03 3.73
N VAL A 251 0.40 -8.27 2.63
CA VAL A 251 -0.23 -7.23 1.82
C VAL A 251 -1.64 -7.61 1.39
N GLN A 252 -2.42 -6.59 1.08
CA GLN A 252 -3.55 -6.65 0.17
C GLN A 252 -3.17 -5.83 -1.05
N LEU A 253 -3.23 -6.43 -2.24
CA LEU A 253 -2.94 -5.75 -3.49
C LEU A 253 -4.23 -5.15 -4.04
N ASP A 254 -4.19 -3.86 -4.37
CA ASP A 254 -5.29 -3.16 -5.02
C ASP A 254 -5.06 -3.10 -6.54
N ARG A 255 -3.79 -3.11 -6.97
CA ARG A 255 -3.40 -2.99 -8.37
C ARG A 255 -2.07 -3.68 -8.66
N VAL A 256 -2.04 -4.38 -9.79
CA VAL A 256 -0.83 -4.89 -10.43
C VAL A 256 -0.76 -4.33 -11.85
N ALA A 257 0.40 -3.86 -12.29
CA ALA A 257 0.56 -3.36 -13.65
C ALA A 257 1.96 -3.62 -14.21
N PHE A 258 2.04 -3.70 -15.54
CA PHE A 258 3.29 -3.57 -16.26
C PHE A 258 3.38 -2.17 -16.86
N GLU A 259 4.51 -1.51 -16.66
CA GLU A 259 4.85 -0.20 -17.23
C GLU A 259 6.13 -0.33 -18.08
N ASP A 260 6.27 0.51 -19.11
CA ASP A 260 7.52 0.66 -19.85
C ASP A 260 8.56 1.47 -19.06
N ALA A 261 9.67 1.85 -19.71
CA ALA A 261 10.73 2.58 -19.03
C ALA A 261 10.39 4.03 -18.69
N ASP A 262 9.49 4.65 -19.46
CA ASP A 262 9.04 6.03 -19.30
C ASP A 262 7.85 6.14 -18.34
N GLY A 263 7.37 5.00 -17.83
CA GLY A 263 6.24 4.90 -16.90
C GLY A 263 4.88 4.82 -17.60
N GLN A 264 4.83 4.58 -18.91
CA GLN A 264 3.56 4.33 -19.59
C GLN A 264 3.04 2.95 -19.22
N THR A 265 1.76 2.87 -18.86
CA THR A 265 1.12 1.60 -18.53
C THR A 265 0.91 0.76 -19.79
N LEU A 266 1.49 -0.43 -19.80
CA LEU A 266 1.33 -1.44 -20.85
C LEU A 266 0.09 -2.32 -20.61
N SER A 267 -0.13 -2.71 -19.35
CA SER A 267 -1.27 -3.50 -18.91
C SER A 267 -1.52 -3.32 -17.42
N GLU A 268 -2.77 -3.43 -17.00
CA GLU A 268 -3.18 -3.22 -15.61
C GLU A 268 -4.27 -4.22 -15.19
N TRP A 269 -4.19 -4.66 -13.94
CA TRP A 269 -5.18 -5.47 -13.24
C TRP A 269 -5.52 -4.82 -11.91
N ARG A 270 -6.82 -4.73 -11.61
CA ARG A 270 -7.34 -4.27 -10.33
C ARG A 270 -8.27 -5.31 -9.75
N ASP A 271 -8.31 -5.36 -8.42
CA ASP A 271 -9.38 -6.07 -7.72
C ASP A 271 -10.66 -5.22 -7.87
N GLY A 272 -11.71 -5.84 -8.42
CA GLY A 272 -13.00 -5.19 -8.71
C GLY A 272 -13.87 -4.98 -7.47
#